data_AF-A0A388PBY6-F1
#
_entry.id   AF-A0A388PBY6-F1
#
_cell.length_a   1.000
_cell.length_b   1.000
_cell.length_c   1.000
_cell.angle_alpha   90.00
_cell.angle_beta   90.00
_cell.angle_gamma   90.00
#
_symmetry.space_group_name_H-M   'P 1'
#
loop_
_entity.id
_entity.type
_entity.pdbx_description
1 polymer ?
#
loop_
_entity_poly.entity_id
_entity_poly.type
_entity_poly.pdbx_seq_one_letter_code
_entity_poly.pdbx_strand_id
1 'polypeptide(L)'
;MNAVRDQLGEIKKYSELLKTPFEVALAQMNNEDLLPAVIDRNKETLAQRKARFEKDALVFTSQLYGAALRYTKNTHDAQDLVQDTYAKAFTSFHQFEPGTNLKAWLYRILTTTFINNYRKDQRRPQISAGEIEDWQIADASSHTSDQGKSAEDEVLENIADRDIKEALAAMPDEFRMAVYLSDVEGFSYKEIAEITGVPTGTVMSRLHRGRKLLRSSLAAYAKERGFKDKKAGDDK
;
A
#
# COMPACT_ATOMS: atom_id res chain seq x y z
N MET A 1 80.46 -42.33 18.10
CA MET A 1 79.20 -41.58 17.90
C MET A 1 78.85 -41.33 16.42
N ASN A 2 79.50 -41.99 15.45
CA ASN A 2 79.24 -41.72 14.01
C ASN A 2 78.40 -42.79 13.29
N ALA A 3 78.04 -43.92 13.92
CA ALA A 3 77.26 -44.97 13.26
C ALA A 3 75.73 -44.74 13.27
N VAL A 4 75.22 -43.91 14.18
CA VAL A 4 73.76 -43.62 14.28
C VAL A 4 73.33 -42.55 13.27
N ARG A 5 74.26 -41.75 12.75
CA ARG A 5 73.97 -40.64 11.81
C ARG A 5 73.76 -41.14 10.37
N ASP A 6 74.38 -42.25 9.99
CA ASP A 6 74.25 -42.83 8.64
C ASP A 6 72.94 -43.60 8.44
N GLN A 7 72.43 -44.29 9.47
CA GLN A 7 71.14 -44.98 9.38
C GLN A 7 69.94 -44.04 9.28
N LEU A 8 70.04 -42.82 9.83
CA LEU A 8 69.00 -41.79 9.69
C LEU A 8 68.95 -41.18 8.27
N GLY A 9 70.07 -41.24 7.53
CA GLY A 9 70.15 -40.79 6.13
C GLY A 9 69.46 -41.74 5.17
N GLU A 10 69.62 -43.06 5.37
CA GLU A 10 68.95 -44.07 4.53
C GLU A 10 67.44 -44.17 4.80
N ILE A 11 67.00 -44.09 6.07
CA ILE A 11 65.57 -44.15 6.40
C ILE A 11 64.80 -42.97 5.77
N LYS A 12 65.40 -41.77 5.72
CA LYS A 12 64.82 -40.61 5.01
C LYS A 12 64.73 -40.82 3.50
N LYS A 13 65.74 -41.49 2.90
CA LYS A 13 65.78 -41.75 1.46
C LYS A 13 64.69 -42.73 1.01
N TYR A 14 64.28 -43.67 1.89
CA TYR A 14 63.18 -44.60 1.62
C TYR A 14 61.80 -44.06 2.01
N SER A 15 61.69 -43.07 2.91
CA SER A 15 60.40 -42.41 3.21
C SER A 15 59.92 -41.45 2.10
N GLU A 16 60.84 -40.96 1.26
CA GLU A 16 60.49 -40.07 0.15
C GLU A 16 59.97 -40.81 -1.10
N LEU A 17 60.21 -42.13 -1.20
CA LEU A 17 59.89 -42.96 -2.38
C LEU A 17 58.63 -43.83 -2.25
N LEU A 18 57.91 -43.76 -1.13
CA LEU A 18 56.63 -44.46 -0.91
C LEU A 18 55.54 -43.48 -0.48
N LYS A 19 55.44 -42.34 -1.17
CA LYS A 19 54.23 -41.53 -1.07
C LYS A 19 53.10 -42.30 -1.74
N THR A 20 52.06 -42.62 -0.99
CA THR A 20 50.85 -43.21 -1.57
C THR A 20 50.30 -42.27 -2.65
N PRO A 21 49.56 -42.77 -3.68
CA PRO A 21 48.90 -41.90 -4.65
C PRO A 21 48.06 -40.78 -3.99
N PHE A 22 47.54 -41.06 -2.79
CA PHE A 22 46.83 -40.10 -1.93
C PHE A 22 47.73 -39.00 -1.37
N GLU A 23 48.94 -39.31 -0.89
CA GLU A 23 49.89 -38.31 -0.37
C GLU A 23 50.57 -37.49 -1.47
N VAL A 24 50.78 -38.09 -2.66
CA VAL A 24 51.23 -37.35 -3.84
C VAL A 24 50.16 -36.35 -4.29
N ALA A 25 48.89 -36.78 -4.31
CA ALA A 25 47.78 -35.88 -4.59
C ALA A 25 47.66 -34.75 -3.55
N LEU A 26 47.79 -35.05 -2.25
CA LEU A 26 47.78 -34.07 -1.17
C LEU A 26 48.93 -33.05 -1.25
N ALA A 27 50.11 -33.47 -1.72
CA ALA A 27 51.26 -32.59 -1.87
C ALA A 27 51.24 -31.76 -3.17
N GLN A 28 50.49 -32.19 -4.18
CA GLN A 28 50.32 -31.49 -5.48
C GLN A 28 49.07 -30.59 -5.52
N MET A 29 48.19 -30.70 -4.53
CA MET A 29 47.02 -29.85 -4.39
C MET A 29 47.44 -28.52 -3.73
N ASN A 30 47.49 -27.46 -4.52
CA ASN A 30 47.63 -26.10 -4.02
C ASN A 30 46.55 -25.84 -2.96
N ASN A 31 46.99 -25.45 -1.77
CA ASN A 31 46.17 -25.18 -0.57
C ASN A 31 45.12 -24.05 -0.73
N GLU A 32 44.93 -23.51 -1.94
CA GLU A 32 43.89 -22.51 -2.22
C GLU A 32 42.55 -23.16 -2.63
N ASP A 33 42.55 -24.39 -3.16
CA ASP A 33 41.33 -25.04 -3.67
C ASP A 33 40.62 -25.95 -2.65
N LEU A 34 41.19 -26.15 -1.45
CA LEU A 34 40.69 -27.06 -0.40
C LEU A 34 40.14 -26.36 0.86
N LEU A 35 40.14 -25.03 0.90
CA LEU A 35 39.28 -24.34 1.86
C LEU A 35 37.84 -24.45 1.33
N PRO A 36 36.83 -24.79 2.17
CA PRO A 36 35.44 -24.70 1.75
C PRO A 36 35.26 -23.30 1.19
N ALA A 37 35.06 -23.19 -0.13
CA ALA A 37 35.24 -21.99 -0.91
C ALA A 37 35.00 -20.75 -0.04
N VAL A 38 36.06 -20.04 0.35
CA VAL A 38 35.93 -18.80 1.10
C VAL A 38 35.35 -17.82 0.08
N ILE A 39 34.03 -17.85 -0.09
CA ILE A 39 33.33 -17.00 -1.03
C ILE A 39 33.51 -15.59 -0.48
N ASP A 40 34.38 -14.81 -1.12
CA ASP A 40 34.51 -13.38 -0.84
C ASP A 40 33.23 -12.68 -1.31
N ARG A 41 32.23 -12.63 -0.42
CA ARG A 41 30.90 -12.06 -0.65
C ARG A 41 30.95 -10.61 -1.13
N ASN A 42 32.01 -9.88 -0.79
CA ASN A 42 32.20 -8.49 -1.16
C ASN A 42 32.76 -8.33 -2.58
N LYS A 43 33.32 -9.40 -3.18
CA LYS A 43 33.84 -9.42 -4.56
C LYS A 43 32.97 -10.21 -5.53
N GLU A 44 31.93 -10.87 -5.04
CA GLU A 44 31.02 -11.66 -5.88
C GLU A 44 30.19 -10.76 -6.82
N THR A 45 30.27 -11.04 -8.12
CA THR A 45 29.43 -10.39 -9.13
C THR A 45 27.97 -10.85 -9.03
N LEU A 46 27.04 -10.05 -9.54
CA LEU A 46 25.61 -10.42 -9.54
C LEU A 46 25.34 -11.75 -10.27
N ALA A 47 26.08 -12.02 -11.35
CA ALA A 47 25.96 -13.27 -12.11
C ALA A 47 26.40 -14.49 -11.30
N GLN A 48 27.51 -14.38 -10.56
CA GLN A 48 27.99 -15.44 -9.67
C GLN A 48 27.01 -15.67 -8.51
N ARG A 49 26.48 -14.59 -7.92
CA ARG A 49 25.46 -14.67 -6.86
C ARG A 49 24.20 -15.37 -7.35
N LYS A 50 23.74 -15.05 -8.55
CA LYS A 50 22.59 -15.68 -9.18
C LYS A 50 22.83 -17.17 -9.39
N ALA A 51 23.95 -17.55 -9.97
CA ALA A 51 24.29 -18.96 -10.19
C ALA A 51 24.36 -19.75 -8.86
N ARG A 52 24.96 -19.16 -7.81
CA ARG A 52 25.01 -19.76 -6.47
C ARG A 52 23.60 -19.93 -5.88
N PHE A 53 22.79 -18.88 -5.95
CA PHE A 53 21.42 -18.91 -5.44
C PHE A 53 20.58 -19.98 -6.14
N GLU A 54 20.66 -20.05 -7.47
CA GLU A 54 19.93 -21.05 -8.26
C GLU A 54 20.33 -22.46 -7.86
N LYS A 55 21.64 -22.74 -7.76
CA LYS A 55 22.17 -24.03 -7.36
C LYS A 55 21.73 -24.44 -5.95
N ASP A 56 21.82 -23.53 -5.00
CA ASP A 56 21.64 -23.89 -3.59
C ASP A 56 20.17 -23.80 -3.14
N ALA A 57 19.40 -22.82 -3.65
CA ALA A 57 18.06 -22.52 -3.15
C ALA A 57 16.93 -23.18 -3.95
N LEU A 58 17.06 -23.37 -5.27
CA LEU A 58 15.98 -23.93 -6.11
C LEU A 58 15.74 -25.43 -5.85
N VAL A 59 16.72 -26.15 -5.29
CA VAL A 59 16.56 -27.54 -4.86
C VAL A 59 15.42 -27.70 -3.84
N PHE A 60 15.09 -26.63 -3.10
CA PHE A 60 14.02 -26.64 -2.10
C PHE A 60 12.64 -26.21 -2.64
N THR A 61 12.49 -25.92 -3.94
CA THR A 61 11.24 -25.37 -4.50
C THR A 61 10.04 -26.27 -4.22
N SER A 62 10.14 -27.58 -4.49
CA SER A 62 9.03 -28.51 -4.23
C SER A 62 8.65 -28.61 -2.76
N GLN A 63 9.62 -28.48 -1.84
CA GLN A 63 9.39 -28.54 -0.39
C GLN A 63 8.71 -27.25 0.11
N LEU A 64 9.19 -26.09 -0.35
CA LEU A 64 8.58 -24.80 -0.04
C LEU A 64 7.17 -24.69 -0.62
N TYR A 65 6.95 -25.17 -1.83
CA TYR A 65 5.62 -25.25 -2.44
C TYR A 65 4.66 -26.14 -1.64
N GLY A 66 5.12 -27.33 -1.23
CA GLY A 66 4.33 -28.20 -0.35
C GLY A 66 3.99 -27.57 1.02
N ALA A 67 4.84 -26.68 1.54
CA ALA A 67 4.55 -25.90 2.73
C ALA A 67 3.57 -24.75 2.46
N ALA A 68 3.78 -24.01 1.36
CA ALA A 68 2.90 -22.92 0.93
C ALA A 68 1.47 -23.40 0.72
N LEU A 69 1.27 -24.56 0.08
CA LEU A 69 -0.05 -25.18 -0.07
C LEU A 69 -0.76 -25.46 1.26
N ARG A 70 -0.02 -25.83 2.32
CA ARG A 70 -0.60 -26.03 3.65
C ARG A 70 -1.01 -24.71 4.32
N TYR A 71 -0.34 -23.62 3.99
CA TYR A 71 -0.63 -22.29 4.52
C TYR A 71 -1.82 -21.64 3.81
N THR A 72 -1.83 -21.66 2.48
CA THR A 72 -2.83 -20.94 1.68
C THR A 72 -4.07 -21.77 1.37
N LYS A 73 -3.94 -23.10 1.28
CA LYS A 73 -5.00 -24.03 0.82
C LYS A 73 -5.51 -23.71 -0.60
N ASN A 74 -4.78 -22.91 -1.36
CA ASN A 74 -5.09 -22.51 -2.73
C ASN A 74 -3.81 -22.62 -3.57
N THR A 75 -3.93 -23.23 -4.75
CA THR A 75 -2.80 -23.48 -5.67
C THR A 75 -2.18 -22.18 -6.20
N HIS A 76 -2.99 -21.19 -6.58
CA HIS A 76 -2.50 -19.90 -7.09
C HIS A 76 -1.81 -19.12 -5.99
N ASP A 77 -2.45 -18.97 -4.83
CA ASP A 77 -1.85 -18.25 -3.70
C ASP A 77 -0.55 -18.93 -3.21
N ALA A 78 -0.46 -20.25 -3.32
CA ALA A 78 0.76 -20.98 -2.98
C ALA A 78 1.90 -20.69 -3.96
N GLN A 79 1.61 -20.59 -5.26
CA GLN A 79 2.61 -20.24 -6.28
C GLN A 79 3.13 -18.81 -6.04
N ASP A 80 2.22 -17.86 -5.81
CA ASP A 80 2.56 -16.47 -5.54
C ASP A 80 3.41 -16.34 -4.26
N LEU A 81 3.03 -17.04 -3.20
CA LEU A 81 3.76 -17.04 -1.94
C LEU A 81 5.19 -17.59 -2.11
N VAL A 82 5.37 -18.65 -2.91
CA VAL A 82 6.71 -19.21 -3.21
C VAL A 82 7.53 -18.22 -4.04
N GLN A 83 6.92 -17.59 -5.04
CA GLN A 83 7.59 -16.60 -5.88
C GLN A 83 8.08 -15.41 -5.05
N ASP A 84 7.21 -14.83 -4.21
CA ASP A 84 7.54 -13.73 -3.30
C ASP A 84 8.68 -14.11 -2.35
N THR A 85 8.67 -15.36 -1.87
CA THR A 85 9.70 -15.89 -0.99
C THR A 85 11.05 -15.92 -1.69
N TYR A 86 11.12 -16.43 -2.92
CA TYR A 86 12.36 -16.48 -3.69
C TYR A 86 12.84 -15.08 -4.09
N ALA A 87 11.95 -14.14 -4.41
CA ALA A 87 12.32 -12.75 -4.71
C ALA A 87 12.97 -12.06 -3.49
N LYS A 88 12.38 -12.21 -2.30
CA LYS A 88 12.94 -11.68 -1.05
C LYS A 88 14.22 -12.38 -0.63
N ALA A 89 14.26 -13.70 -0.79
CA ALA A 89 15.45 -14.50 -0.51
C ALA A 89 16.61 -14.07 -1.40
N PHE A 90 16.41 -13.91 -2.71
CA PHE A 90 17.45 -13.46 -3.62
C PHE A 90 18.00 -12.08 -3.25
N THR A 91 17.09 -11.15 -2.92
CA THR A 91 17.46 -9.78 -2.50
C THR A 91 18.33 -9.78 -1.24
N SER A 92 18.05 -10.67 -0.29
CA SER A 92 18.79 -10.78 0.99
C SER A 92 19.89 -11.84 0.98
N PHE A 93 20.10 -12.55 -0.12
CA PHE A 93 20.99 -13.71 -0.20
C PHE A 93 22.46 -13.37 0.05
N HIS A 94 22.85 -12.12 -0.17
CA HIS A 94 24.20 -11.64 0.14
C HIS A 94 24.52 -11.65 1.66
N GLN A 95 23.48 -11.66 2.51
CA GLN A 95 23.59 -11.71 3.96
C GLN A 95 23.60 -13.14 4.50
N PHE A 96 23.22 -14.13 3.69
CA PHE A 96 23.23 -15.53 4.09
C PHE A 96 24.67 -16.01 4.27
N GLU A 97 24.94 -16.68 5.39
CA GLU A 97 26.25 -17.26 5.70
C GLU A 97 26.30 -18.71 5.18
N PRO A 98 27.18 -19.03 4.21
CA PRO A 98 27.37 -20.39 3.74
C PRO A 98 27.72 -21.36 4.89
N GLY A 99 27.21 -22.59 4.82
CA GLY A 99 27.39 -23.58 5.89
C GLY A 99 26.32 -23.53 6.99
N THR A 100 25.50 -22.46 7.04
CA THR A 100 24.29 -22.45 7.87
C THR A 100 23.11 -23.14 7.16
N ASN A 101 22.01 -23.39 7.89
CA ASN A 101 20.87 -24.12 7.35
C ASN A 101 20.02 -23.27 6.38
N LEU A 102 20.36 -23.31 5.09
CA LEU A 102 19.66 -22.58 4.03
C LEU A 102 18.17 -22.94 3.97
N LYS A 103 17.82 -24.22 4.17
CA LYS A 103 16.42 -24.66 4.19
C LYS A 103 15.65 -23.93 5.30
N ALA A 104 16.16 -23.94 6.53
CA ALA A 104 15.51 -23.25 7.64
C ALA A 104 15.37 -21.73 7.39
N TRP A 105 16.38 -21.13 6.77
CA TRP A 105 16.34 -19.71 6.39
C TRP A 105 15.24 -19.41 5.36
N LEU A 106 15.12 -20.22 4.31
CA LEU A 106 14.05 -20.10 3.31
C LEU A 106 12.66 -20.30 3.92
N TYR A 107 12.49 -21.30 4.80
CA TYR A 107 11.22 -21.51 5.51
C TYR A 107 10.84 -20.33 6.41
N ARG A 108 11.82 -19.65 7.00
CA ARG A 108 11.57 -18.44 7.78
C ARG A 108 11.05 -17.31 6.90
N ILE A 109 11.67 -17.07 5.74
CA ILE A 109 11.21 -16.05 4.78
C ILE A 109 9.80 -16.38 4.28
N LEU A 110 9.52 -17.65 3.96
CA LEU A 110 8.20 -18.14 3.53
C LEU A 110 7.13 -17.82 4.60
N THR A 111 7.39 -18.22 5.84
CA THR A 111 6.45 -18.04 6.96
C THR A 111 6.20 -16.56 7.25
N THR A 112 7.25 -15.74 7.28
CA THR A 112 7.10 -14.29 7.48
C THR A 112 6.35 -13.63 6.34
N THR A 113 6.59 -14.04 5.10
CA THR A 113 5.86 -13.55 3.92
C THR A 113 4.38 -13.89 4.01
N PHE A 114 4.04 -15.13 4.34
CA PHE A 114 2.66 -15.57 4.53
C PHE A 114 1.94 -14.75 5.61
N ILE A 115 2.55 -14.59 6.79
CA ILE A 115 1.96 -13.81 7.91
C ILE A 115 1.72 -12.36 7.49
N ASN A 116 2.66 -11.76 6.74
CA ASN A 116 2.51 -10.39 6.28
C ASN A 116 1.40 -10.24 5.24
N ASN A 117 1.28 -11.18 4.30
CA ASN A 117 0.20 -11.19 3.31
C ASN A 117 -1.15 -11.37 4.01
N TYR A 118 -1.26 -12.35 4.92
CA TYR A 118 -2.47 -12.57 5.73
C TYR A 118 -2.90 -11.32 6.51
N ARG A 119 -1.96 -10.62 7.16
CA ARG A 119 -2.24 -9.36 7.88
C ARG A 119 -2.64 -8.21 6.96
N LYS A 120 -2.12 -8.19 5.74
CA LYS A 120 -2.46 -7.18 4.72
C LYS A 120 -3.89 -7.42 4.23
N ASP A 121 -4.25 -8.67 3.97
CA ASP A 121 -5.58 -9.02 3.47
C ASP A 121 -6.66 -8.81 4.53
N GLN A 122 -6.36 -9.04 5.81
CA GLN A 122 -7.24 -8.69 6.94
C GLN A 122 -7.55 -7.19 7.06
N ARG A 123 -6.71 -6.31 6.50
CA ARG A 123 -6.92 -4.84 6.52
C ARG A 123 -7.55 -4.33 5.23
N ARG A 124 -7.63 -5.17 4.20
CA ARG A 124 -8.23 -4.79 2.92
C ARG A 124 -9.74 -4.94 3.03
N PRO A 125 -10.53 -4.03 2.44
CA PRO A 125 -11.95 -4.27 2.24
C PRO A 125 -12.13 -5.62 1.54
N GLN A 126 -12.99 -6.48 2.08
CA GLN A 126 -13.34 -7.75 1.42
C GLN A 126 -14.15 -7.41 0.17
N ILE A 127 -13.51 -7.52 -0.98
CA ILE A 127 -14.17 -7.41 -2.27
C ILE A 127 -14.62 -8.82 -2.64
N SER A 128 -15.93 -9.05 -2.67
CA SER A 128 -16.48 -10.31 -3.20
C SER A 128 -16.18 -10.40 -4.70
N ALA A 129 -15.59 -11.51 -5.14
CA ALA A 129 -15.23 -11.74 -6.55
C ALA A 129 -16.43 -12.20 -7.41
N GLY A 130 -17.65 -11.79 -7.05
CA GLY A 130 -18.88 -12.13 -7.76
C GLY A 130 -19.44 -10.95 -8.56
N GLU A 131 -20.33 -11.25 -9.50
CA GLU A 131 -21.19 -10.21 -10.07
C GLU A 131 -22.03 -9.59 -8.95
N ILE A 132 -22.10 -8.25 -8.95
CA ILE A 132 -22.87 -7.51 -7.95
C ILE A 132 -24.34 -7.61 -8.37
N GLU A 133 -25.17 -8.24 -7.54
CA GLU A 133 -26.61 -8.32 -7.80
C GLU A 133 -27.29 -6.97 -7.51
N ASP A 134 -28.37 -6.66 -8.23
CA ASP A 134 -29.06 -5.36 -8.16
C ASP A 134 -29.47 -4.96 -6.73
N TRP A 135 -29.80 -5.94 -5.87
CA TRP A 135 -30.14 -5.67 -4.47
C TRP A 135 -28.94 -5.22 -3.63
N GLN A 136 -27.72 -5.68 -3.96
CA GLN A 136 -26.48 -5.25 -3.28
C GLN A 136 -26.14 -3.80 -3.64
N ILE A 137 -26.46 -3.40 -4.88
CA ILE A 137 -26.32 -2.00 -5.34
C ILE A 137 -27.35 -1.12 -4.62
N ALA A 138 -28.60 -1.56 -4.53
CA ALA A 138 -29.67 -0.83 -3.85
C ALA A 138 -29.34 -0.61 -2.35
N ASP A 139 -28.86 -1.64 -1.66
CA ASP A 139 -28.47 -1.55 -0.25
C ASP A 139 -27.29 -0.58 -0.03
N ALA A 140 -26.26 -0.64 -0.88
CA ALA A 140 -25.13 0.28 -0.83
C ALA A 140 -25.52 1.73 -1.17
N SER A 141 -26.46 1.90 -2.11
CA SER A 141 -26.96 3.22 -2.53
C SER A 141 -27.73 3.93 -1.42
N SER A 142 -28.40 3.19 -0.52
CA SER A 142 -29.10 3.75 0.64
C SER A 142 -28.18 4.49 1.64
N HIS A 143 -26.86 4.25 1.57
CA HIS A 143 -25.85 4.85 2.44
C HIS A 143 -25.00 5.93 1.76
N THR A 144 -25.22 6.22 0.48
CA THR A 144 -24.44 7.20 -0.30
C THR A 144 -25.36 8.29 -0.83
N SER A 145 -25.08 9.56 -0.51
CA SER A 145 -26.02 10.68 -0.69
C SER A 145 -26.49 10.99 -2.12
N ASP A 146 -25.84 10.43 -3.15
CA ASP A 146 -26.14 10.69 -4.57
C ASP A 146 -26.33 9.42 -5.41
N GLN A 147 -26.13 8.22 -4.85
CA GLN A 147 -26.32 6.99 -5.61
C GLN A 147 -27.72 6.45 -5.33
N GLY A 148 -28.50 6.15 -6.38
CA GLY A 148 -29.86 5.60 -6.25
C GLY A 148 -31.00 6.63 -6.34
N LYS A 149 -30.72 7.89 -6.70
CA LYS A 149 -31.77 8.87 -7.02
C LYS A 149 -32.53 8.44 -8.27
N SER A 150 -33.87 8.52 -8.23
CA SER A 150 -34.69 8.30 -9.41
C SER A 150 -34.49 9.45 -10.41
N ALA A 151 -34.68 9.19 -11.70
CA ALA A 151 -34.69 10.24 -12.72
C ALA A 151 -35.77 11.31 -12.42
N GLU A 152 -36.84 10.93 -11.72
CA GLU A 152 -37.86 11.88 -11.26
C GLU A 152 -37.34 12.78 -10.13
N ASP A 153 -36.55 12.23 -9.20
CA ASP A 153 -35.95 12.99 -8.09
C ASP A 153 -34.91 13.97 -8.62
N GLU A 154 -34.09 13.57 -9.60
CA GLU A 154 -33.13 14.43 -10.27
C GLU A 154 -33.83 15.59 -11.01
N VAL A 155 -34.97 15.33 -11.65
CA VAL A 155 -35.79 16.38 -12.28
C VAL A 155 -36.41 17.30 -11.23
N LEU A 156 -36.92 16.76 -10.12
CA LEU A 156 -37.48 17.55 -9.02
C LEU A 156 -36.44 18.41 -8.30
N GLU A 157 -35.19 17.93 -8.16
CA GLU A 157 -34.06 18.72 -7.64
C GLU A 157 -33.66 19.85 -8.61
N ASN A 158 -33.78 19.61 -9.92
CA ASN A 158 -33.48 20.60 -10.96
C ASN A 158 -34.62 21.57 -11.28
N ILE A 159 -35.86 21.29 -10.84
CA ILE A 159 -36.94 22.28 -10.85
C ILE A 159 -36.58 23.32 -9.78
N ALA A 160 -35.86 24.34 -10.23
CA ALA A 160 -35.46 25.45 -9.39
C ALA A 160 -36.68 26.00 -8.66
N ASP A 161 -36.60 25.97 -7.33
CA ASP A 161 -37.72 26.24 -6.46
C ASP A 161 -38.30 27.62 -6.78
N ARG A 162 -39.50 27.63 -7.36
CA ARG A 162 -40.15 28.84 -7.90
C ARG A 162 -40.21 29.92 -6.82
N ASP A 163 -40.45 29.52 -5.58
CA ASP A 163 -40.58 30.41 -4.44
C ASP A 163 -39.24 31.07 -4.08
N ILE A 164 -38.12 30.36 -4.24
CA ILE A 164 -36.77 30.92 -4.04
C ILE A 164 -36.43 31.92 -5.16
N LYS A 165 -36.75 31.57 -6.43
CA LYS A 165 -36.52 32.47 -7.56
C LYS A 165 -37.34 33.75 -7.44
N GLU A 166 -38.61 33.66 -7.08
CA GLU A 166 -39.49 34.81 -6.86
C GLU A 166 -39.01 35.67 -5.69
N ALA A 167 -38.61 35.05 -4.57
CA ALA A 167 -38.09 35.77 -3.41
C ALA A 167 -36.80 36.54 -3.74
N LEU A 168 -35.87 35.94 -4.49
CA LEU A 168 -34.66 36.63 -4.96
C LEU A 168 -35.02 37.78 -5.91
N ALA A 169 -35.93 37.54 -6.87
CA ALA A 169 -36.38 38.55 -7.84
C ALA A 169 -37.17 39.72 -7.23
N ALA A 170 -37.75 39.55 -6.04
CA ALA A 170 -38.41 40.63 -5.31
C ALA A 170 -37.44 41.55 -4.55
N MET A 171 -36.19 41.12 -4.33
CA MET A 171 -35.19 41.93 -3.63
C MET A 171 -34.69 43.08 -4.50
N PRO A 172 -34.34 44.25 -3.93
CA PRO A 172 -33.53 45.25 -4.61
C PRO A 172 -32.21 44.65 -5.13
N ASP A 173 -31.82 45.04 -6.36
CA ASP A 173 -30.70 44.43 -7.09
C ASP A 173 -29.39 44.44 -6.29
N GLU A 174 -29.12 45.50 -5.52
CA GLU A 174 -27.91 45.62 -4.71
C GLU A 174 -27.82 44.60 -3.56
N PHE A 175 -28.95 44.15 -3.02
CA PHE A 175 -28.98 43.11 -1.99
C PHE A 175 -29.01 41.72 -2.62
N ARG A 176 -29.76 41.55 -3.73
CA ARG A 176 -29.82 40.31 -4.49
C ARG A 176 -28.44 39.88 -4.97
N MET A 177 -27.70 40.79 -5.59
CA MET A 177 -26.38 40.52 -6.15
C MET A 177 -25.39 40.09 -5.06
N ALA A 178 -25.38 40.80 -3.92
CA ALA A 178 -24.51 40.46 -2.80
C ALA A 178 -24.82 39.05 -2.25
N VAL A 179 -26.10 38.74 -2.02
CA VAL A 179 -26.52 37.42 -1.51
C VAL A 179 -26.22 36.31 -2.51
N TYR A 180 -26.51 36.51 -3.80
CA TYR A 180 -26.23 35.52 -4.84
C TYR A 180 -24.73 35.16 -4.89
N LEU A 181 -23.86 36.16 -4.98
CA LEU A 181 -22.42 35.93 -5.05
C LEU A 181 -21.84 35.26 -3.79
N SER A 182 -22.42 35.52 -2.61
CA SER A 182 -21.96 34.92 -1.35
C SER A 182 -22.55 33.53 -1.10
N ASP A 183 -23.87 33.41 -1.14
CA ASP A 183 -24.60 32.27 -0.59
C ASP A 183 -24.92 31.21 -1.66
N VAL A 184 -24.84 31.56 -2.95
CA VAL A 184 -25.01 30.64 -4.08
C VAL A 184 -23.66 30.31 -4.72
N GLU A 185 -22.89 31.33 -5.11
CA GLU A 185 -21.59 31.14 -5.79
C GLU A 185 -20.42 30.92 -4.83
N GLY A 186 -20.55 31.31 -3.55
CA GLY A 186 -19.54 31.04 -2.52
C GLY A 186 -18.32 31.98 -2.50
N PHE A 187 -18.39 33.15 -3.15
CA PHE A 187 -17.28 34.12 -3.15
C PHE A 187 -17.05 34.74 -1.77
N SER A 188 -15.79 35.07 -1.47
CA SER A 188 -15.43 35.80 -0.25
C SER A 188 -15.89 37.26 -0.31
N TYR A 189 -16.06 37.90 0.85
CA TYR A 189 -16.52 39.30 0.90
C TYR A 189 -15.56 40.28 0.19
N LYS A 190 -14.27 39.93 0.12
CA LYS A 190 -13.26 40.72 -0.59
C LYS A 190 -13.42 40.60 -2.11
N GLU A 191 -13.65 39.39 -2.62
CA GLU A 191 -13.91 39.15 -4.04
C GLU A 191 -15.22 39.79 -4.49
N ILE A 192 -16.27 39.71 -3.68
CA ILE A 192 -17.55 40.38 -3.97
C ILE A 192 -17.36 41.90 -4.06
N ALA A 193 -16.57 42.49 -3.16
CA ALA A 193 -16.27 43.92 -3.19
C ALA A 193 -15.56 44.35 -4.48
N GLU A 194 -14.64 43.52 -4.96
CA GLU A 194 -13.93 43.71 -6.23
C GLU A 194 -14.87 43.58 -7.43
N ILE A 195 -15.69 42.53 -7.48
CA ILE A 195 -16.67 42.27 -8.55
C ILE A 195 -17.71 43.39 -8.65
N THR A 196 -18.19 43.89 -7.51
CA THR A 196 -19.29 44.86 -7.46
C THR A 196 -18.82 46.32 -7.38
N GLY A 197 -17.51 46.57 -7.27
CA GLY A 197 -16.94 47.91 -7.21
C GLY A 197 -17.32 48.72 -5.95
N VAL A 198 -17.69 48.06 -4.85
CA VAL A 198 -18.07 48.71 -3.58
C VAL A 198 -17.18 48.26 -2.41
N PRO A 199 -17.03 49.06 -1.34
CA PRO A 199 -16.24 48.66 -0.18
C PRO A 199 -16.75 47.38 0.50
N THR A 200 -15.85 46.58 1.07
CA THR A 200 -16.17 45.33 1.78
C THR A 200 -17.17 45.53 2.93
N GLY A 201 -17.11 46.67 3.64
CA GLY A 201 -18.10 47.01 4.68
C GLY A 201 -19.52 47.19 4.11
N THR A 202 -19.64 47.75 2.91
CA THR A 202 -20.91 47.89 2.21
C THR A 202 -21.46 46.52 1.80
N VAL A 203 -20.61 45.62 1.30
CA VAL A 203 -20.97 44.23 1.00
C VAL A 203 -21.56 43.54 2.23
N MET A 204 -20.89 43.64 3.39
CA MET A 204 -21.37 43.05 4.64
C MET A 204 -22.74 43.60 5.06
N SER A 205 -22.94 44.93 4.94
CA SER A 205 -24.23 45.57 5.24
C SER A 205 -25.35 45.15 4.29
N ARG A 206 -25.03 44.92 3.00
CA ARG A 206 -25.96 44.48 1.96
C ARG A 206 -26.34 43.02 2.16
N LEU A 207 -25.37 42.16 2.50
CA LEU A 207 -25.61 40.75 2.85
C LEU A 207 -26.51 40.61 4.07
N HIS A 208 -26.23 41.35 5.14
CA HIS A 208 -27.05 41.27 6.35
C HIS A 208 -28.50 41.68 6.09
N ARG A 209 -28.71 42.79 5.36
CA ARG A 209 -30.07 43.25 4.98
C ARG A 209 -30.75 42.30 4.00
N GLY A 210 -30.01 41.80 3.02
CA GLY A 210 -30.50 40.86 2.01
C GLY A 210 -30.95 39.54 2.61
N ARG A 211 -30.13 38.93 3.48
CA ARG A 211 -30.47 37.71 4.22
C ARG A 211 -31.69 37.91 5.12
N LYS A 212 -31.82 39.08 5.77
CA LYS A 212 -33.00 39.40 6.57
C LYS A 212 -34.27 39.47 5.71
N LEU A 213 -34.19 40.08 4.52
CA LEU A 213 -35.31 40.17 3.58
C LEU A 213 -35.74 38.79 3.08
N LEU A 214 -34.78 37.95 2.69
CA LEU A 214 -35.06 36.56 2.28
C LEU A 214 -35.65 35.72 3.40
N ARG A 215 -35.15 35.88 4.63
CA ARG A 215 -35.67 35.17 5.79
C ARG A 215 -37.15 35.51 6.04
N SER A 216 -37.55 36.77 5.83
CA SER A 216 -38.95 37.16 5.94
C SER A 216 -39.81 36.65 4.79
N SER A 217 -39.32 36.71 3.54
CA SER A 217 -40.12 36.30 2.37
C SER A 217 -40.27 34.77 2.29
N LEU A 218 -39.26 34.00 2.73
CA LEU A 218 -39.23 32.54 2.66
C LEU A 218 -39.64 31.86 3.99
N ALA A 219 -40.27 32.58 4.92
CA ALA A 219 -40.60 32.02 6.24
C ALA A 219 -41.58 30.83 6.16
N ALA A 220 -42.59 30.90 5.30
CA ALA A 220 -43.54 29.81 5.08
C ALA A 220 -42.88 28.61 4.38
N TYR A 221 -42.12 28.89 3.31
CA TYR A 221 -41.31 27.92 2.58
C TYR A 221 -40.34 27.14 3.49
N ALA A 222 -39.64 27.86 4.38
CA ALA A 222 -38.73 27.26 5.35
C ALA A 222 -39.43 26.29 6.30
N LYS A 223 -40.66 26.62 6.73
CA LYS A 223 -41.47 25.77 7.62
C LYS A 223 -41.93 24.48 6.93
N GLU A 224 -42.34 24.56 5.68
CA GLU A 224 -42.80 23.42 4.88
C GLU A 224 -41.66 22.43 4.60
N ARG A 225 -40.47 22.92 4.26
CA ARG A 225 -39.26 22.11 4.03
C ARG A 225 -38.53 21.68 5.32
N GLY A 226 -39.06 22.04 6.50
CA GLY A 226 -38.52 21.59 7.80
C GLY A 226 -37.26 22.34 8.27
N PHE A 227 -36.91 23.48 7.67
CA PHE A 227 -35.85 24.36 8.14
C PHE A 227 -36.30 25.04 9.45
N LYS A 228 -35.93 24.48 10.61
CA LYS A 228 -36.24 25.07 11.93
C LYS A 228 -35.32 26.26 12.24
N ASP A 229 -35.91 27.32 12.77
CA ASP A 229 -35.15 28.43 13.36
C ASP A 229 -34.38 27.94 14.61
N LYS A 230 -33.05 27.84 14.50
CA LYS A 230 -32.13 27.56 15.63
C LYS A 230 -32.00 28.76 16.61
N LYS A 231 -33.10 29.44 16.97
CA LYS A 231 -33.11 30.43 18.06
C LYS A 231 -34.37 30.36 18.92
N ALA A 232 -34.36 29.45 19.88
CA ALA A 232 -35.07 29.51 21.16
C ALA A 232 -34.51 28.44 22.10
N GLY A 233 -33.22 28.52 22.41
CA GLY A 233 -32.53 27.51 23.22
C GLY A 233 -31.12 27.95 23.56
N ASP A 234 -31.01 29.07 24.25
CA ASP A 234 -29.97 29.35 25.26
C ASP A 234 -30.22 30.76 25.81
N ASP A 235 -30.98 30.83 26.90
CA ASP A 235 -30.64 31.66 28.04
C ASP A 235 -31.31 31.04 29.27
N LYS A 236 -30.48 30.85 30.30
CA LYS A 236 -30.90 30.45 31.65
C LYS A 236 -31.72 31.54 32.32
#